data_AF-A0AAD8E1Q0-F1
#
_entry.id   AF-A0AAD8E1Q0-F1
#
_cell.length_a   1.000
_cell.length_b   1.000
_cell.length_c   1.000
_cell.angle_alpha   90.00
_cell.angle_beta   90.00
_cell.angle_gamma   90.00
#
_symmetry.space_group_name_H-M   'P 1'
#
loop_
_entity.id
_entity.type
_entity.pdbx_description
1 polymer ?
#
loop_
_entity_poly.entity_id
_entity_poly.type
_entity_poly.pdbx_seq_one_letter_code
_entity_poly.pdbx_strand_id
1 'polypeptide(L)'
;RQERKNESLSIPAFRIIDGEESFPGRWPWMAAIFLNIRGIEQFICGGSLIGPRHILTAAHFITDVLHRRMNTVSIRLGDFDLEEEDEPSLPETIRVVEVRQHPHYNNAYFYHDLAIMILGRTPRRSHYVMPLCLPPPSVRFETFAHMKAIVAGWGQTSIDGERSAVLRDKKKRKNAYRGDSGGPLML
;
A
#
# COMPACT_ATOMS: atom_id res chain seq x y z
N ARG A 1 -40.63 17.60 -1.75
CA ARG A 1 -39.78 18.08 -0.63
C ARG A 1 -38.76 16.99 -0.35
N GLN A 2 -37.70 16.99 -1.16
CA GLN A 2 -36.68 15.95 -1.24
C GLN A 2 -35.35 16.60 -0.93
N GLU A 3 -34.52 15.95 -0.13
CA GLU A 3 -33.08 15.82 -0.40
C GLU A 3 -32.49 14.84 0.61
N ARG A 4 -32.18 13.64 0.10
CA ARG A 4 -31.33 12.64 0.76
C ARG A 4 -29.90 13.16 0.66
N LYS A 5 -29.26 13.41 1.80
CA LYS A 5 -27.82 13.72 1.84
C LYS A 5 -27.05 12.47 1.43
N ASN A 6 -26.32 12.61 0.34
CA ASN A 6 -25.37 11.62 -0.17
C ASN A 6 -24.12 11.73 0.71
N GLU A 7 -23.98 10.88 1.73
CA GLU A 7 -22.71 10.71 2.44
C GLU A 7 -21.77 9.89 1.55
N SER A 8 -20.97 10.61 0.76
CA SER A 8 -19.78 10.04 0.13
C SER A 8 -18.81 9.62 1.24
N LEU A 9 -18.63 8.31 1.43
CA LEU A 9 -17.52 7.77 2.22
C LEU A 9 -16.20 8.33 1.67
N SER A 10 -15.54 9.19 2.44
CA SER A 10 -14.21 9.70 2.12
C SER A 10 -13.20 8.59 2.35
N ILE A 11 -12.64 8.06 1.25
CA ILE A 11 -11.44 7.25 1.32
C ILE A 11 -10.32 8.15 1.88
N PRO A 12 -9.58 7.74 2.93
CA PRO A 12 -8.48 8.53 3.45
C PRO A 12 -7.51 8.93 2.32
N ALA A 13 -7.28 10.23 2.15
CA ALA A 13 -6.45 10.74 1.07
C ALA A 13 -4.98 10.29 1.25
N PHE A 14 -4.45 9.54 0.26
CA PHE A 14 -3.03 9.18 0.10
C PHE A 14 -2.20 10.45 0.02
N ARG A 15 -1.23 10.71 0.91
CA ARG A 15 -0.43 11.94 0.81
C ARG A 15 1.01 11.69 1.26
N ILE A 16 2.03 12.04 0.48
CA ILE A 16 3.43 12.15 0.89
C ILE A 16 3.88 13.60 0.70
N ILE A 17 3.44 14.48 1.63
CA ILE A 17 3.70 15.93 1.54
C ILE A 17 5.18 16.20 1.82
N ASP A 18 5.87 16.82 0.85
CA ASP A 18 7.33 17.08 0.76
C ASP A 18 8.22 15.84 0.99
N GLY A 19 7.88 14.70 0.39
CA GLY A 19 8.81 13.56 0.29
C GLY A 19 9.88 13.81 -0.78
N GLU A 20 11.07 13.26 -0.56
CA GLU A 20 12.13 13.23 -1.58
C GLU A 20 11.90 12.01 -2.49
N GLU A 21 12.31 12.10 -3.75
CA GLU A 21 12.33 10.93 -4.63
C GLU A 21 13.22 9.85 -4.03
N SER A 22 12.73 8.62 -4.09
CA SER A 22 13.48 7.49 -3.59
C SER A 22 14.53 7.04 -4.61
N PHE A 23 15.25 5.98 -4.28
CA PHE A 23 16.15 5.32 -5.24
C PHE A 23 15.57 3.95 -5.62
N PRO A 24 15.72 3.51 -6.88
CA PRO A 24 15.31 2.17 -7.29
C PRO A 24 15.85 1.09 -6.33
N GLY A 25 14.96 0.23 -5.83
CA GLY A 25 15.31 -0.86 -4.92
C GLY A 25 15.58 -0.46 -3.45
N ARG A 26 15.44 0.83 -3.08
CA ARG A 26 15.59 1.27 -1.68
C ARG A 26 14.55 0.63 -0.75
N TRP A 27 13.34 0.41 -1.27
CA TRP A 27 12.21 -0.15 -0.52
C TRP A 27 11.67 -1.41 -1.23
N PRO A 28 12.42 -2.52 -1.22
CA PRO A 28 12.16 -3.68 -2.08
C PRO A 28 10.92 -4.51 -1.68
N TRP A 29 10.28 -4.16 -0.57
CA TRP A 29 9.01 -4.75 -0.13
C TRP A 29 7.79 -3.95 -0.60
N MET A 30 7.96 -2.77 -1.21
CA MET A 30 6.84 -1.96 -1.66
C MET A 30 6.01 -2.73 -2.69
N ALA A 31 4.71 -2.73 -2.46
CA ALA A 31 3.74 -3.36 -3.33
C ALA A 31 2.74 -2.31 -3.81
N ALA A 32 2.62 -2.13 -5.12
CA ALA A 32 1.59 -1.30 -5.71
C ALA A 32 0.37 -2.16 -6.05
N ILE A 33 -0.79 -1.80 -5.50
CA ILE A 33 -2.02 -2.54 -5.68
C ILE A 33 -2.83 -1.88 -6.80
N PHE A 34 -3.08 -2.64 -7.85
CA PHE A 34 -3.81 -2.20 -9.03
C PHE A 34 -5.18 -2.88 -9.12
N LEU A 35 -6.13 -2.14 -9.67
CA LEU A 35 -7.46 -2.61 -10.02
C LEU A 35 -7.68 -2.47 -11.52
N ASN A 36 -8.01 -3.56 -12.20
CA ASN A 36 -8.39 -3.55 -13.60
C ASN A 36 -9.89 -3.29 -13.75
N ILE A 37 -10.25 -2.11 -14.25
CA ILE A 37 -11.63 -1.74 -14.54
C ILE A 37 -11.78 -1.63 -16.05
N ARG A 38 -12.45 -2.62 -16.66
CA ARG A 38 -12.75 -2.64 -18.10
C ARG A 38 -11.50 -2.51 -18.98
N GLY A 39 -10.40 -3.14 -18.59
CA GLY A 39 -9.14 -3.11 -19.33
C GLY A 39 -8.19 -2.00 -18.91
N ILE A 40 -8.62 -1.06 -18.05
CA ILE A 40 -7.78 0.02 -17.54
C ILE A 40 -7.24 -0.39 -16.17
N GLU A 41 -5.92 -0.50 -16.01
CA GLU A 41 -5.29 -0.67 -14.71
C GLU A 41 -5.22 0.67 -13.98
N GLN A 42 -5.69 0.70 -12.73
CA GLN A 42 -5.64 1.87 -11.87
C GLN A 42 -4.93 1.53 -10.57
N PHE A 43 -3.92 2.31 -10.21
CA PHE A 43 -3.30 2.24 -8.88
C PHE A 43 -4.32 2.67 -7.81
N ILE A 44 -4.57 1.81 -6.84
CA ILE A 44 -5.58 2.06 -5.79
C ILE A 44 -4.98 2.23 -4.40
N CYS A 45 -3.95 1.48 -4.03
CA CYS A 45 -3.34 1.58 -2.71
C CYS A 45 -1.95 0.93 -2.65
N GLY A 46 -1.24 1.18 -1.55
CA GLY A 46 0.02 0.53 -1.26
C GLY A 46 -0.15 -0.74 -0.43
N GLY A 47 0.94 -1.50 -0.36
CA GLY A 47 1.09 -2.64 0.53
C GLY A 47 2.55 -2.98 0.76
N SER A 48 2.79 -4.08 1.46
CA SER A 48 4.15 -4.57 1.73
C SER A 48 4.24 -6.08 1.58
N LEU A 49 5.23 -6.55 0.84
CA LEU A 49 5.61 -7.95 0.82
C LEU A 49 6.17 -8.32 2.20
N ILE A 50 5.54 -9.25 2.93
CA ILE A 50 5.96 -9.68 4.28
C ILE A 50 6.37 -11.15 4.34
N GLY A 51 6.42 -11.82 3.20
CA GLY A 51 6.79 -13.23 3.08
C GLY A 51 6.87 -13.65 1.62
N PRO A 52 6.86 -14.96 1.33
CA PRO A 52 7.04 -15.44 -0.05
C PRO A 52 5.92 -15.01 -1.01
N ARG A 53 4.68 -14.87 -0.52
CA ARG A 53 3.49 -14.58 -1.34
C ARG A 53 2.46 -13.71 -0.61
N HIS A 54 2.82 -13.11 0.51
CA HIS A 54 1.88 -12.41 1.39
C HIS A 54 2.14 -10.91 1.31
N ILE A 55 1.11 -10.16 0.93
CA ILE A 55 1.08 -8.71 0.95
C ILE A 55 0.26 -8.24 2.15
N LEU A 56 0.86 -7.44 3.01
CA LEU A 56 0.20 -6.71 4.07
C LEU A 56 -0.35 -5.39 3.52
N THR A 57 -1.61 -5.08 3.82
CA THR A 57 -2.24 -3.80 3.46
C THR A 57 -3.35 -3.45 4.46
N ALA A 58 -4.04 -2.34 4.25
CA ALA A 58 -5.16 -1.92 5.09
C ALA A 58 -6.48 -2.58 4.65
N ALA A 59 -7.32 -2.96 5.61
CA ALA A 59 -8.59 -3.63 5.35
C ALA A 59 -9.63 -2.71 4.69
N HIS A 60 -9.59 -1.41 4.97
CA HIS A 60 -10.53 -0.45 4.40
C HIS A 60 -10.40 -0.31 2.89
N PHE A 61 -9.26 -0.71 2.31
CA PHE A 61 -9.16 -0.83 0.87
C PHE A 61 -10.00 -1.94 0.32
N ILE A 62 -10.14 -3.04 1.06
CA ILE A 62 -10.82 -4.24 0.61
C ILE A 62 -12.33 -4.02 0.76
N THR A 63 -12.90 -3.23 -0.12
CA THR A 63 -14.35 -3.02 -0.22
C THR A 63 -15.07 -4.29 -0.68
N ASP A 64 -16.39 -4.36 -0.46
CA ASP A 64 -17.22 -5.46 -0.98
C ASP A 64 -17.09 -5.64 -2.51
N VAL A 65 -16.81 -4.55 -3.22
CA VAL A 65 -16.59 -4.57 -4.68
C VAL A 65 -15.33 -5.35 -5.03
N LEU A 66 -14.25 -5.20 -4.25
CA LEU A 66 -13.00 -5.92 -4.45
C LEU A 66 -13.14 -7.41 -4.10
N HIS A 67 -13.88 -7.75 -3.03
CA HIS A 67 -14.21 -9.15 -2.73
C HIS A 67 -14.95 -9.83 -3.88
N ARG A 68 -15.89 -9.12 -4.52
CA ARG A 68 -16.66 -9.65 -5.66
C ARG A 68 -15.87 -9.70 -6.97
N ARG A 69 -14.75 -8.97 -7.07
CA ARG A 69 -13.94 -8.83 -8.29
C ARG A 69 -12.46 -9.08 -8.02
N MET A 70 -12.11 -10.06 -7.18
CA MET A 70 -10.70 -10.34 -6.88
C MET A 70 -9.86 -10.64 -8.13
N ASN A 71 -10.48 -11.21 -9.17
CA ASN A 71 -9.84 -11.47 -10.46
C ASN A 71 -9.37 -10.19 -11.19
N THR A 72 -9.83 -9.01 -10.76
CA THR A 72 -9.41 -7.71 -11.28
C THR A 72 -8.29 -7.08 -10.45
N VAL A 73 -7.85 -7.70 -9.37
CA VAL A 73 -6.79 -7.18 -8.49
C VAL A 73 -5.44 -7.79 -8.87
N SER A 74 -4.47 -6.92 -9.08
CA SER A 74 -3.07 -7.27 -9.34
C SER A 74 -2.14 -6.51 -8.40
N ILE A 75 -1.00 -7.14 -8.09
CA ILE A 75 0.06 -6.54 -7.29
C ILE A 75 1.28 -6.40 -8.17
N ARG A 76 1.82 -5.19 -8.24
CA ARG A 76 3.09 -4.91 -8.89
C ARG A 76 4.19 -4.77 -7.85
N LEU A 77 5.30 -5.48 -8.05
CA LEU A 77 6.46 -5.53 -7.15
C LEU A 77 7.73 -5.13 -7.90
N GLY A 78 8.64 -4.46 -7.19
CA GLY A 78 9.93 -4.01 -7.73
C GLY A 78 9.84 -2.74 -8.59
N ASP A 79 8.65 -2.18 -8.73
CA ASP A 79 8.41 -0.93 -9.45
C ASP A 79 8.97 0.27 -8.68
N PHE A 80 9.51 1.25 -9.39
CA PHE A 80 9.94 2.54 -8.87
C PHE A 80 9.11 3.68 -9.46
N ASP A 81 8.90 3.70 -10.78
CA ASP A 81 8.00 4.62 -11.49
C ASP A 81 6.83 3.88 -12.15
N LEU A 82 5.62 4.07 -11.60
CA LEU A 82 4.41 3.36 -12.04
C LEU A 82 3.99 3.65 -13.50
N GLU A 83 4.54 4.70 -14.11
CA GLU A 83 4.28 5.10 -15.50
C GLU A 83 5.37 4.64 -16.48
N GLU A 84 6.50 4.13 -15.99
CA GLU A 84 7.62 3.64 -16.80
C GLU A 84 7.57 2.11 -16.92
N GLU A 85 7.61 1.58 -18.14
CA GLU A 85 7.58 0.13 -18.37
C GLU A 85 8.99 -0.48 -18.52
N ASP A 86 9.98 0.31 -18.94
CA ASP A 86 11.35 -0.15 -19.19
C ASP A 86 12.30 0.25 -18.05
N GLU A 87 12.10 -0.38 -16.89
CA GLU A 87 12.97 -0.20 -15.74
C GLU A 87 13.97 -1.36 -15.57
N PRO A 88 15.23 -1.10 -15.15
CA PRO A 88 16.20 -2.15 -14.82
C PRO A 88 15.73 -3.13 -13.72
N SER A 89 14.75 -2.72 -12.92
CA SER A 89 14.13 -3.52 -11.86
C SER A 89 13.30 -4.69 -12.41
N LEU A 90 12.86 -4.58 -13.67
CA LEU A 90 11.95 -5.50 -14.36
C LEU A 90 10.74 -5.84 -13.48
N PRO A 91 9.84 -4.86 -13.22
CA PRO A 91 8.72 -5.01 -12.31
C PRO A 91 7.83 -6.21 -12.67
N GLU A 92 7.31 -6.88 -11.66
CA GLU A 92 6.42 -8.03 -11.86
C GLU A 92 5.00 -7.74 -11.38
N THR A 93 4.04 -7.88 -12.28
CA THR A 93 2.61 -7.87 -11.96
C THR A 93 2.11 -9.30 -11.71
N ILE A 94 1.52 -9.54 -10.54
CA ILE A 94 1.03 -10.85 -10.09
C ILE A 94 -0.42 -10.74 -9.61
N ARG A 95 -1.27 -11.66 -10.05
CA ARG A 95 -2.68 -11.71 -9.60
C ARG A 95 -2.80 -12.16 -8.15
N VAL A 96 -3.80 -11.61 -7.46
CA VAL A 96 -4.21 -12.04 -6.13
C VAL A 96 -5.15 -13.24 -6.25
N VAL A 97 -4.94 -14.27 -5.43
CA VAL A 97 -5.78 -15.48 -5.38
C VAL A 97 -6.67 -15.54 -4.15
N GLU A 98 -6.31 -14.82 -3.09
CA GLU A 98 -7.07 -14.80 -1.84
C GLU A 98 -6.83 -13.48 -1.09
N VAL A 99 -7.87 -12.98 -0.42
CA VAL A 99 -7.79 -11.81 0.47
C VAL A 99 -8.40 -12.20 1.81
N ARG A 100 -7.71 -11.86 2.90
CA ARG A 100 -8.14 -12.09 4.28
C ARG A 100 -8.12 -10.78 5.04
N GLN A 101 -9.30 -10.22 5.32
CA GLN A 101 -9.43 -9.12 6.26
C GLN A 101 -9.30 -9.61 7.70
N HIS A 102 -8.86 -8.74 8.59
CA HIS A 102 -8.89 -9.04 10.01
C HIS A 102 -10.34 -9.36 10.45
N PRO A 103 -10.60 -10.46 11.19
CA PRO A 103 -11.97 -10.87 11.55
C PRO A 103 -12.75 -9.83 12.38
N HIS A 104 -12.03 -8.95 13.07
CA HIS A 104 -12.59 -7.85 13.86
C HIS A 104 -12.49 -6.49 13.18
N TYR A 105 -12.22 -6.43 11.87
CA TYR A 105 -12.22 -5.16 11.14
C TYR A 105 -13.58 -4.47 11.28
N ASN A 106 -13.57 -3.19 11.65
CA ASN A 106 -14.76 -2.37 11.77
C ASN A 106 -14.66 -1.17 10.84
N ASN A 107 -15.50 -1.13 9.80
CA ASN A 107 -15.50 -0.07 8.80
C ASN A 107 -15.99 1.29 9.31
N ALA A 108 -16.79 1.34 10.39
CA ALA A 108 -17.28 2.60 10.94
C ALA A 108 -16.20 3.35 11.73
N TYR A 109 -15.30 2.60 12.40
CA TYR A 109 -14.28 3.16 13.28
C TYR A 109 -12.84 2.90 12.83
N PHE A 110 -12.65 2.19 11.72
CA PHE A 110 -11.34 1.74 11.20
C PHE A 110 -10.52 0.95 12.24
N TYR A 111 -11.19 0.26 13.15
CA TYR A 111 -10.51 -0.64 14.10
C TYR A 111 -10.09 -1.91 13.39
N HIS A 112 -8.89 -2.39 13.74
CA HIS A 112 -8.25 -3.55 13.12
C HIS A 112 -8.17 -3.44 11.59
N ASP A 113 -7.79 -2.26 11.10
CA ASP A 113 -7.65 -1.95 9.68
C ASP A 113 -6.43 -2.64 9.04
N LEU A 114 -6.54 -3.96 8.88
CA LEU A 114 -5.47 -4.85 8.44
C LEU A 114 -6.02 -5.96 7.53
N ALA A 115 -5.39 -6.17 6.39
CA ALA A 115 -5.68 -7.29 5.50
C ALA A 115 -4.41 -7.93 4.94
N ILE A 116 -4.52 -9.21 4.60
CA ILE A 116 -3.50 -9.99 3.89
C ILE A 116 -4.02 -10.35 2.52
N MET A 117 -3.28 -10.02 1.46
CA MET A 117 -3.50 -10.56 0.12
C MET A 117 -2.47 -11.65 -0.18
N ILE A 118 -2.92 -12.73 -0.81
CA ILE A 118 -2.08 -13.87 -1.18
C ILE A 118 -1.91 -13.88 -2.70
N LEU A 119 -0.65 -13.89 -3.14
CA LEU A 119 -0.27 -13.92 -4.56
C LEU A 119 -0.42 -15.32 -5.15
N GLY A 120 -0.85 -15.40 -6.41
CA GLY A 120 -1.01 -16.69 -7.12
C GLY A 120 0.31 -17.43 -7.36
N ARG A 121 1.44 -16.72 -7.40
CA ARG A 121 2.78 -17.29 -7.50
C ARG A 121 3.77 -16.49 -6.63
N THR A 122 4.90 -17.10 -6.32
CA THR A 122 6.04 -16.42 -5.68
C THR A 122 6.65 -15.43 -6.69
N PRO A 123 6.90 -14.16 -6.30
CA PRO A 123 7.61 -13.21 -7.14
C PRO A 123 9.08 -13.61 -7.29
N ARG A 124 9.71 -13.20 -8.40
CA ARG A 124 11.16 -13.39 -8.57
C ARG A 124 11.91 -12.56 -7.54
N ARG A 125 12.70 -13.21 -6.70
CA ARG A 125 13.55 -12.53 -5.73
C ARG A 125 14.65 -11.77 -6.47
N SER A 126 14.85 -10.51 -6.11
CA SER A 126 15.89 -9.64 -6.67
C SER A 126 16.31 -8.60 -5.65
N HIS A 127 17.25 -7.71 -6.00
CA HIS A 127 17.55 -6.53 -5.19
C HIS A 127 16.36 -5.55 -5.07
N TYR A 128 15.38 -5.66 -5.97
CA TYR A 128 14.18 -4.81 -6.01
C TYR A 128 12.95 -5.47 -5.37
N VAL A 129 13.00 -6.78 -5.10
CA VAL A 129 11.88 -7.54 -4.53
C VAL A 129 12.35 -8.41 -3.37
N MET A 130 12.10 -7.94 -2.15
CA MET A 130 12.45 -8.63 -0.90
C MET A 130 11.40 -8.34 0.19
N PRO A 131 11.06 -9.31 1.05
CA PRO A 131 10.06 -9.11 2.09
C PRO A 131 10.57 -8.21 3.23
N LEU A 132 9.67 -7.43 3.81
CA LEU A 132 9.85 -6.65 5.02
C LEU A 132 9.83 -7.56 6.26
N CYS A 133 10.67 -7.25 7.24
CA CYS A 133 10.62 -7.88 8.56
C CYS A 133 9.45 -7.35 9.38
N LEU A 134 8.69 -8.24 10.01
CA LEU A 134 7.70 -7.87 11.02
C LEU A 134 8.37 -7.69 12.39
N PRO A 135 7.86 -6.79 13.25
CA PRO A 135 8.39 -6.64 14.60
C PRO A 135 8.27 -7.96 15.39
N PRO A 136 9.31 -8.39 16.10
CA PRO A 136 9.28 -9.63 16.86
C PRO A 136 8.31 -9.51 18.05
N PRO A 137 7.80 -10.64 18.59
CA PRO A 137 6.89 -10.62 19.73
C PRO A 137 7.46 -9.93 20.98
N SER A 138 8.79 -9.88 21.13
CA SER A 138 9.48 -9.24 22.26
C SER A 138 9.20 -7.75 22.38
N VAL A 139 8.95 -7.05 21.26
CA VAL A 139 8.72 -5.59 21.24
C VAL A 139 7.22 -5.24 21.23
N ARG A 140 6.33 -6.21 21.43
CA ARG A 140 4.86 -6.03 21.29
C ARG A 140 4.30 -4.93 22.20
N PHE A 141 4.88 -4.73 23.37
CA PHE A 141 4.45 -3.73 24.35
C PHE A 141 5.36 -2.51 24.41
N GLU A 142 6.36 -2.43 23.54
CA GLU A 142 7.21 -1.26 23.45
C GLU A 142 6.48 -0.11 22.77
N THR A 143 6.74 1.10 23.25
CA THR A 143 6.26 2.32 22.60
C THR A 143 7.32 2.82 21.64
N PHE A 144 6.93 2.92 20.37
CA PHE A 144 7.73 3.59 19.34
C PHE A 144 7.37 5.07 19.20
N ALA A 145 6.73 5.65 20.22
CA ALA A 145 6.41 7.07 20.25
C ALA A 145 7.70 7.90 20.14
N HIS A 146 7.62 9.06 19.46
CA HIS A 146 8.71 10.00 19.26
C HIS A 146 9.93 9.50 18.45
N MET A 147 9.98 8.23 18.08
CA MET A 147 10.99 7.71 17.16
C MET A 147 10.78 8.28 15.76
N LYS A 148 11.90 8.42 15.03
CA LYS A 148 11.86 8.74 13.62
C LYS A 148 11.56 7.47 12.85
N ALA A 149 10.43 7.45 12.17
CA ALA A 149 10.05 6.47 11.18
C ALA A 149 10.22 7.03 9.75
N ILE A 150 10.12 6.15 8.76
CA ILE A 150 10.14 6.42 7.35
C ILE A 150 8.82 5.92 6.76
N VAL A 151 8.27 6.70 5.85
CA VAL A 151 7.12 6.36 5.03
C VAL A 151 7.55 6.42 3.58
N ALA A 152 7.16 5.42 2.81
CA ALA A 152 7.41 5.35 1.38
C ALA A 152 6.10 5.08 0.62
N GLY A 153 6.00 5.57 -0.62
CA GLY A 153 4.83 5.34 -1.49
C GLY A 153 4.76 6.27 -2.71
N TRP A 154 3.67 6.12 -3.45
CA TRP A 154 3.29 6.81 -4.70
C TRP A 154 2.14 7.82 -4.49
N GLY A 155 1.93 8.23 -3.24
CA GLY A 155 0.79 9.04 -2.82
C GLY A 155 0.86 10.49 -3.28
N GLN A 156 -0.22 11.24 -3.01
CA GLN A 156 -0.36 12.65 -3.41
C GLN A 156 0.76 13.52 -2.80
N THR A 157 1.49 14.28 -3.62
CA THR A 157 2.67 15.02 -3.15
C THR A 157 2.35 16.37 -2.49
N SER A 158 1.10 16.85 -2.63
CA SER A 158 0.60 18.07 -2.00
C SER A 158 -0.89 17.96 -1.64
N ILE A 159 -1.45 18.97 -0.99
CA ILE A 159 -2.83 18.96 -0.49
C ILE A 159 -3.86 18.85 -1.64
N ASP A 160 -3.52 19.39 -2.82
CA ASP A 160 -4.35 19.45 -4.03
C ASP A 160 -3.65 18.91 -5.29
N GLY A 161 -2.46 18.31 -5.15
CA GLY A 161 -1.64 17.84 -6.27
C GLY A 161 -2.07 16.48 -6.83
N GLU A 162 -1.44 16.07 -7.92
CA GLU A 162 -1.60 14.72 -8.45
C GLU A 162 -0.77 13.71 -7.64
N ARG A 163 -1.04 12.41 -7.86
CA ARG A 163 -0.25 11.33 -7.27
C ARG A 163 1.14 11.31 -7.91
N SER A 164 2.13 10.85 -7.17
CA SER A 164 3.48 10.67 -7.72
C SER A 164 3.55 9.35 -8.45
N ALA A 165 3.92 9.36 -9.74
CA ALA A 165 4.26 8.13 -10.47
C ALA A 165 5.55 7.50 -9.91
N VAL A 166 6.49 8.34 -9.49
CA VAL A 166 7.76 7.94 -8.86
C VAL A 166 7.62 7.70 -7.36
N LEU A 167 8.25 6.63 -6.86
CA LEU A 167 8.29 6.30 -5.43
C LEU A 167 9.03 7.38 -4.64
N ARG A 168 8.40 7.87 -3.56
CA ARG A 168 8.98 8.88 -2.66
C ARG A 168 9.10 8.35 -1.25
N ASP A 169 10.07 8.86 -0.48
CA ASP A 169 10.16 8.59 0.95
C ASP A 169 10.38 9.83 1.81
N LYS A 170 9.98 9.73 3.07
CA LYS A 170 10.14 10.81 4.05
C LYS A 170 10.41 10.30 5.45
N LYS A 171 11.46 10.83 6.06
CA LYS A 171 11.77 10.63 7.49
C LYS A 171 11.18 11.76 8.33
N LYS A 172 10.24 11.45 9.22
CA LYS A 172 9.60 12.42 10.14
C LYS A 172 9.60 11.90 11.58
N ARG A 173 8.76 12.42 12.47
CA ARG A 173 8.39 11.79 13.75
C ARG A 173 6.98 11.20 13.61
N LYS A 174 6.67 10.11 14.34
CA LYS A 174 5.40 9.35 14.30
C LYS A 174 4.11 10.16 14.20
N ASN A 175 4.06 11.34 14.81
CA ASN A 175 2.84 12.13 14.89
C ASN A 175 2.60 13.04 13.66
N ALA A 176 3.43 12.97 12.62
CA ALA A 176 3.35 13.86 11.45
C ALA A 176 3.41 13.13 10.10
N TYR A 177 3.18 11.81 10.07
CA TYR A 177 3.25 11.02 8.84
C TYR A 177 2.01 11.10 7.99
N ARG A 178 2.25 11.15 6.68
CA ARG A 178 1.27 10.82 5.66
C ARG A 178 2.03 9.99 4.61
N GLY A 179 1.41 8.90 4.15
CA GLY A 179 1.94 7.94 3.18
C GLY A 179 0.88 7.47 2.20
N ASP A 180 1.21 6.42 1.45
CA ASP A 180 0.17 5.61 0.83
C ASP A 180 -0.64 4.92 1.91
N SER A 181 -1.95 5.02 1.79
CA SER A 181 -2.84 4.26 2.65
C SER A 181 -2.64 2.77 2.37
N GLY A 182 -2.49 1.98 3.43
CA GLY A 182 -2.09 0.56 3.38
C GLY A 182 -0.60 0.30 3.17
N GLY A 183 0.21 1.32 2.87
CA GLY A 183 1.67 1.21 2.75
C GLY A 183 2.40 1.09 4.10
N PRO A 184 3.69 0.72 4.09
CA PRO A 184 4.45 0.50 5.32
C PRO A 184 4.83 1.79 6.04
N LEU A 185 4.85 1.72 7.37
CA LEU A 185 5.53 2.66 8.27
C LEU A 185 6.71 1.93 8.92
N MET A 186 7.93 2.39 8.66
CA MET A 186 9.17 1.69 9.02
C MET A 186 9.96 2.50 10.04
N LEU A 187 10.58 1.89 11.05
CA LEU A 187 11.40 2.57 12.07
C LEU A 187 12.89 2.52 11.73
#